data_AF-A0A955UZB3-F1
#
_entry.id   AF-A0A955UZB3-F1
#
_cell.length_a   1.000
_cell.length_b   1.000
_cell.length_c   1.000
_cell.angle_alpha   90.00
_cell.angle_beta   90.00
_cell.angle_gamma   90.00
#
_symmetry.space_group_name_H-M   'P 1'
#
loop_
_entity.id
_entity.type
_entity.pdbx_description
1 polymer ?
#
loop_
_entity_poly.entity_id
_entity_poly.type
_entity_poly.pdbx_seq_one_letter_code
_entity_poly.pdbx_strand_id
1 'polypeptide(L)'
;MSALAASDLLDRARYERVRDAYRARVIAHKRDRRVAVGELVSLVFEDRETVRYQILEMARVERIDDPAKLAHEIEVYGELLPTSHELAATLFIEIPEMGRIRSELDRLLGIDAHVALVVGRGDGAARVRARFDERQMEADRISAVHYLRFPLDDGARARFLASDDAEPARLVIDHPAYAFETELAGGVRESLRRDLRGETPSLLDPSSVPAGAPTAPVRVLEEDALVRVVEPALRRRVVHLRVEPRAAVASLADCEPAVAAALFEKARGIAGSLAARGVAARVVGVFQAADGRAAPADAGAALEVVSLEASTDA
;
A
#
# COMPACT_ATOMS: atom_id res chain seq x y z
N MET A 1 -19.81 0.77 -8.17
CA MET A 1 -18.62 -0.01 -7.81
C MET A 1 -18.85 -0.65 -6.45
N SER A 2 -18.34 -1.87 -6.22
CA SER A 2 -18.51 -2.59 -4.95
C SER A 2 -17.59 -2.02 -3.86
N ALA A 3 -18.03 -2.06 -2.60
CA ALA A 3 -17.18 -1.75 -1.45
C ALA A 3 -15.98 -2.70 -1.37
N LEU A 4 -14.88 -2.26 -0.74
CA LEU A 4 -13.77 -3.15 -0.40
C LEU A 4 -14.14 -3.96 0.84
N ALA A 5 -13.75 -5.24 0.85
CA ALA A 5 -13.86 -6.13 2.00
C ALA A 5 -12.48 -6.64 2.39
N ALA A 6 -12.36 -7.22 3.59
CA ALA A 6 -11.10 -7.80 4.04
C ALA A 6 -10.54 -8.87 3.08
N SER A 7 -11.42 -9.60 2.38
CA SER A 7 -11.04 -10.59 1.36
C SER A 7 -10.38 -9.99 0.11
N ASP A 8 -10.54 -8.68 -0.11
CA ASP A 8 -9.86 -7.95 -1.18
C ASP A 8 -8.43 -7.54 -0.83
N LEU A 9 -8.02 -7.76 0.42
CA LEU A 9 -6.73 -7.36 0.95
C LEU A 9 -5.85 -8.57 1.23
N LEU A 10 -4.55 -8.35 1.12
CA LEU A 10 -3.55 -9.28 1.64
C LEU A 10 -3.25 -8.94 3.09
N ASP A 11 -3.03 -9.96 3.91
CA ASP A 11 -2.37 -9.74 5.19
C ASP A 11 -0.97 -9.16 4.97
N ARG A 12 -0.40 -8.56 6.02
CA ARG A 12 0.88 -7.86 5.96
C ARG A 12 2.02 -8.75 5.43
N ALA A 13 2.07 -10.03 5.82
CA ALA A 13 3.13 -10.94 5.39
C ALA A 13 3.03 -11.30 3.89
N ARG A 14 1.80 -11.47 3.38
CA ARG A 14 1.53 -11.68 1.95
C ARG A 14 1.78 -10.42 1.14
N TYR A 15 1.36 -9.28 1.67
CA TYR A 15 1.54 -7.98 1.03
C TYR A 15 3.02 -7.66 0.80
N GLU A 16 3.87 -7.81 1.84
CA GLU A 16 5.31 -7.54 1.75
C GLU A 16 5.99 -8.32 0.61
N ARG A 17 5.51 -9.52 0.26
CA ARG A 17 6.08 -10.33 -0.83
C ARG A 17 5.84 -9.77 -2.22
N VAL A 18 4.70 -9.12 -2.41
CA VAL A 18 4.28 -8.59 -3.72
C VAL A 18 4.32 -7.07 -3.79
N ARG A 19 4.66 -6.41 -2.66
CA ARG A 19 4.57 -4.97 -2.47
C ARG A 19 5.26 -4.19 -3.56
N ASP A 20 6.51 -4.53 -3.90
CA ASP A 20 7.27 -3.77 -4.89
C ASP A 20 6.64 -3.85 -6.30
N ALA A 21 6.20 -5.05 -6.70
CA ALA A 21 5.52 -5.25 -7.98
C ALA A 21 4.14 -4.57 -8.00
N TYR A 22 3.38 -4.68 -6.91
CA TYR A 22 2.08 -4.03 -6.80
C TYR A 22 2.19 -2.50 -6.77
N ARG A 23 3.14 -1.96 -6.00
CA ARG A 23 3.47 -0.53 -5.95
C ARG A 23 3.83 -0.01 -7.34
N ALA A 24 4.65 -0.73 -8.10
CA ALA A 24 4.97 -0.35 -9.47
C ALA A 24 3.73 -0.27 -10.38
N ARG A 25 2.81 -1.25 -10.26
CA ARG A 25 1.53 -1.23 -10.99
C ARG A 25 0.64 -0.06 -10.56
N VAL A 26 0.55 0.22 -9.26
CA VAL A 26 -0.23 1.36 -8.73
C VAL A 26 0.36 2.71 -9.17
N ILE A 27 1.68 2.86 -9.19
CA ILE A 27 2.33 4.08 -9.70
C ILE A 27 2.01 4.27 -11.19
N ALA A 28 2.08 3.21 -11.99
CA ALA A 28 1.73 3.27 -13.40
C ALA A 28 0.25 3.65 -13.59
N HIS A 29 -0.64 3.02 -12.83
CA HIS A 29 -2.07 3.31 -12.82
C HIS A 29 -2.38 4.76 -12.43
N LYS A 30 -1.72 5.29 -11.40
CA LYS A 30 -1.91 6.68 -10.93
C LYS A 30 -1.54 7.74 -11.97
N ARG A 31 -0.78 7.41 -13.03
CA ARG A 31 -0.46 8.36 -14.11
C ARG A 31 -1.72 8.85 -14.82
N ASP A 32 -2.66 7.94 -15.09
CA ASP A 32 -3.96 8.27 -15.70
C ASP A 32 -5.02 8.68 -14.66
N ARG A 33 -4.61 8.92 -13.41
CA ARG A 33 -5.48 9.38 -12.32
C ARG A 33 -5.14 10.77 -11.82
N ARG A 34 -3.94 11.26 -12.13
CA ARG A 34 -3.41 12.51 -11.60
C ARG A 34 -3.49 13.61 -12.64
N VAL A 35 -4.10 14.73 -12.25
CA VAL A 35 -4.27 15.90 -13.10
C VAL A 35 -3.77 17.12 -12.35
N ALA A 36 -2.71 17.75 -12.85
CA ALA A 36 -2.28 19.05 -12.37
C ALA A 36 -3.23 20.14 -12.90
N VAL A 37 -3.54 21.13 -12.08
CA VAL A 37 -4.37 22.29 -12.44
C VAL A 37 -3.62 23.54 -11.99
N GLY A 38 -2.91 24.15 -12.92
CA GLY A 38 -1.94 25.21 -12.61
C GLY A 38 -0.66 24.67 -11.95
N GLU A 39 0.03 25.54 -11.20
CA GLU A 39 1.36 25.26 -10.64
C GLU A 39 1.36 24.59 -9.27
N LEU A 40 0.33 24.84 -8.46
CA LEU A 40 0.25 24.43 -7.04
C LEU A 40 -0.74 23.30 -6.79
N VAL A 41 -1.72 23.08 -7.65
CA VAL A 41 -2.82 22.15 -7.37
C VAL A 41 -2.72 20.92 -8.25
N SER A 42 -2.87 19.74 -7.65
CA SER A 42 -3.12 18.50 -8.39
C SER A 42 -4.26 17.71 -7.76
N LEU A 43 -5.04 17.02 -8.60
CA LEU A 43 -6.07 16.08 -8.15
C LEU A 43 -5.65 14.67 -8.54
N VAL A 44 -5.80 13.73 -7.61
CA VAL A 44 -5.70 12.29 -7.87
C VAL A 44 -7.09 11.70 -7.73
N PHE A 45 -7.68 11.27 -8.84
CA PHE A 45 -8.97 10.58 -8.82
C PHE A 45 -8.81 9.17 -8.25
N GLU A 46 -9.51 8.92 -7.14
CA GLU A 46 -9.42 7.68 -6.38
C GLU A 46 -10.31 6.60 -7.02
N ASP A 47 -9.89 5.35 -6.90
CA ASP A 47 -10.66 4.16 -7.27
C ASP A 47 -10.40 3.01 -6.31
N ARG A 48 -10.92 1.83 -6.68
CA ARG A 48 -10.70 0.62 -5.90
C ARG A 48 -9.23 0.28 -5.68
N GLU A 49 -8.35 0.52 -6.65
CA GLU A 49 -6.94 0.13 -6.55
C GLU A 49 -6.09 1.16 -5.81
N THR A 50 -6.37 2.46 -5.97
CA THR A 50 -5.68 3.49 -5.20
C THR A 50 -6.04 3.38 -3.71
N VAL A 51 -7.32 3.16 -3.40
CA VAL A 51 -7.84 2.94 -2.05
C VAL A 51 -7.32 1.63 -1.46
N ARG A 52 -7.36 0.53 -2.21
CA ARG A 52 -6.79 -0.76 -1.77
C ARG A 52 -5.30 -0.61 -1.42
N TYR A 53 -4.53 0.09 -2.26
CA TYR A 53 -3.13 0.35 -2.00
C TYR A 53 -2.90 1.20 -0.74
N GLN A 54 -3.71 2.23 -0.50
CA GLN A 54 -3.64 3.05 0.71
C GLN A 54 -3.88 2.22 1.97
N ILE A 55 -4.95 1.42 1.99
CA ILE A 55 -5.26 0.54 3.15
C ILE A 55 -4.13 -0.44 3.41
N LEU A 56 -3.56 -1.06 2.37
CA LEU A 56 -2.46 -2.01 2.52
C LEU A 56 -1.18 -1.34 3.04
N GLU A 57 -0.86 -0.13 2.56
CA GLU A 57 0.29 0.63 3.05
C GLU A 57 0.09 1.11 4.49
N MET A 58 -1.10 1.55 4.86
CA MET A 58 -1.44 1.91 6.25
C MET A 58 -1.32 0.71 7.18
N ALA A 59 -1.94 -0.42 6.83
CA ALA A 59 -1.85 -1.64 7.61
C ALA A 59 -0.39 -2.12 7.76
N ARG A 60 0.45 -1.90 6.75
CA ARG A 60 1.88 -2.23 6.79
C ARG A 60 2.67 -1.31 7.73
N VAL A 61 2.53 0.01 7.58
CA VAL A 61 3.26 1.02 8.35
C VAL A 61 2.88 0.95 9.82
N GLU A 62 1.58 0.87 10.11
CA GLU A 62 1.02 0.83 11.47
C GLU A 62 0.99 -0.59 12.06
N ARG A 63 1.46 -1.59 11.29
CA ARG A 63 1.49 -3.02 11.69
C ARG A 63 0.13 -3.52 12.19
N ILE A 64 -0.93 -3.20 11.45
CA ILE A 64 -2.30 -3.58 11.76
C ILE A 64 -2.51 -5.05 11.38
N ASP A 65 -2.44 -5.92 12.39
CA ASP A 65 -2.77 -7.36 12.26
C ASP A 65 -4.15 -7.70 12.88
N ASP A 66 -4.79 -6.74 13.55
CA ASP A 66 -6.11 -6.87 14.18
C ASP A 66 -7.24 -6.68 13.13
N PRO A 67 -8.12 -7.68 12.92
CA PRO A 67 -9.23 -7.57 11.97
C PRO A 67 -10.17 -6.39 12.22
N ALA A 68 -10.42 -6.00 13.48
CA ALA A 68 -11.31 -4.90 13.80
C ALA A 68 -10.71 -3.55 13.40
N LYS A 69 -9.41 -3.37 13.64
CA LYS A 69 -8.67 -2.19 13.17
C LYS A 69 -8.60 -2.15 11.66
N LEU A 70 -8.36 -3.28 10.99
CA LEU A 70 -8.36 -3.35 9.53
C LEU A 70 -9.74 -3.00 8.95
N ALA A 71 -10.83 -3.48 9.55
CA ALA A 71 -12.18 -3.12 9.14
C ALA A 71 -12.44 -1.62 9.26
N HIS A 72 -11.93 -0.98 10.30
CA HIS A 72 -12.00 0.47 10.45
C HIS A 72 -11.24 1.21 9.36
N GLU A 73 -10.02 0.77 9.01
CA GLU A 73 -9.27 1.35 7.88
C GLU A 73 -10.04 1.21 6.56
N ILE A 74 -10.65 0.05 6.32
CA ILE A 74 -11.49 -0.18 5.13
C ILE A 74 -12.68 0.78 5.09
N GLU A 75 -13.33 1.02 6.23
CA GLU A 75 -14.46 1.94 6.34
C GLU A 75 -14.02 3.37 6.01
N VAL A 76 -12.96 3.86 6.68
CA VAL A 76 -12.44 5.22 6.50
C VAL A 76 -12.00 5.46 5.07
N TYR A 77 -11.15 4.61 4.50
CA TYR A 77 -10.68 4.78 3.12
C TYR A 77 -11.73 4.41 2.08
N GLY A 78 -12.71 3.58 2.43
CA GLY A 78 -13.85 3.24 1.58
C GLY A 78 -14.69 4.45 1.19
N GLU A 79 -14.68 5.50 2.00
CA GLU A 79 -15.25 6.81 1.69
C GLU A 79 -14.51 7.57 0.58
N LEU A 80 -13.47 7.00 -0.03
CA LEU A 80 -12.82 7.53 -1.23
C LEU A 80 -13.16 6.72 -2.49
N LEU A 81 -14.04 5.72 -2.39
CA LEU A 81 -14.47 4.96 -3.55
C LEU A 81 -15.52 5.74 -4.36
N PRO A 82 -15.34 5.89 -5.69
CA PRO A 82 -16.36 6.45 -6.55
C PRO A 82 -17.56 5.50 -6.71
N THR A 83 -18.68 6.07 -7.15
CA THR A 83 -19.91 5.34 -7.46
C THR A 83 -20.22 5.42 -8.95
N SER A 84 -21.34 4.85 -9.40
CA SER A 84 -21.75 4.99 -10.80
C SER A 84 -22.10 6.44 -11.17
N HIS A 85 -22.37 7.31 -10.20
CA HIS A 85 -22.82 8.70 -10.40
C HIS A 85 -21.98 9.69 -9.60
N GLU A 86 -20.80 9.30 -9.14
CA GLU A 86 -19.95 10.19 -8.37
C GLU A 86 -18.48 9.79 -8.53
N LEU A 87 -17.65 10.74 -8.95
CA LEU A 87 -16.21 10.58 -8.92
C LEU A 87 -15.67 11.03 -7.56
N ALA A 88 -14.63 10.37 -7.07
CA ALA A 88 -13.92 10.76 -5.86
C ALA A 88 -12.49 11.16 -6.21
N ALA A 89 -11.94 12.15 -5.52
CA ALA A 89 -10.56 12.60 -5.72
C ALA A 89 -9.94 13.12 -4.44
N THR A 90 -8.61 13.04 -4.37
CA THR A 90 -7.79 13.74 -3.38
C THR A 90 -7.11 14.93 -4.07
N LEU A 91 -7.36 16.14 -3.57
CA LEU A 91 -6.66 17.36 -3.99
C LEU A 91 -5.42 17.55 -3.13
N PHE A 92 -4.32 17.90 -3.78
CA PHE A 92 -3.06 18.28 -3.18
C PHE A 92 -2.72 19.72 -3.54
N ILE A 93 -2.35 20.52 -2.53
CA ILE A 93 -1.72 21.84 -2.68
C ILE A 93 -0.22 21.65 -2.42
N GLU A 94 0.56 21.72 -3.48
CA GLU A 94 1.95 21.32 -3.55
C GLU A 94 2.84 22.56 -3.53
N ILE A 95 3.30 22.91 -2.32
CA ILE A 95 4.12 24.09 -2.09
C ILE A 95 5.54 23.61 -1.79
N PRO A 96 6.49 23.71 -2.74
CA PRO A 96 7.83 23.13 -2.59
C PRO A 96 8.67 23.85 -1.54
N GLU A 97 8.41 25.13 -1.31
CA GLU A 97 9.15 25.96 -0.36
C GLU A 97 8.45 26.01 1.00
N MET A 98 9.05 25.37 2.01
CA MET A 98 8.50 25.30 3.37
C MET A 98 8.13 26.67 3.97
N GLY A 99 8.93 27.70 3.68
CA GLY A 99 8.68 29.07 4.17
C GLY A 99 7.46 29.77 3.55
N ARG A 100 6.93 29.25 2.43
CA ARG A 100 5.79 29.81 1.71
C ARG A 100 4.47 29.08 1.99
N ILE A 101 4.51 27.94 2.69
CA ILE A 101 3.34 27.09 2.91
C ILE A 101 2.18 27.90 3.49
N ARG A 102 2.40 28.59 4.60
CA ARG A 102 1.33 29.34 5.27
C ARG A 102 0.76 30.44 4.38
N SER A 103 1.61 31.27 3.78
CA SER A 103 1.15 32.37 2.92
C SER A 103 0.39 31.89 1.68
N GLU A 104 0.80 30.78 1.07
CA GLU A 104 0.10 30.21 -0.09
C GLU A 104 -1.23 29.57 0.32
N LEU A 105 -1.28 28.86 1.46
CA LEU A 105 -2.54 28.32 1.98
C LEU A 105 -3.51 29.46 2.35
N ASP A 106 -3.06 30.49 3.05
CA ASP A 106 -3.90 31.66 3.40
C ASP A 106 -4.44 32.35 2.14
N ARG A 107 -3.64 32.40 1.06
CA ARG A 107 -4.03 32.95 -0.25
C ARG A 107 -5.08 32.11 -0.98
N LEU A 108 -5.17 30.82 -0.67
CA LEU A 108 -6.11 29.86 -1.27
C LEU A 108 -7.34 29.59 -0.39
N LEU A 109 -7.52 30.34 0.70
CA LEU A 109 -8.70 30.22 1.55
C LEU A 109 -9.99 30.43 0.73
N GLY A 110 -10.90 29.46 0.79
CA GLY A 110 -12.14 29.46 0.03
C GLY A 110 -12.09 28.67 -1.28
N ILE A 111 -10.94 28.10 -1.68
CA ILE A 111 -10.81 27.30 -2.92
C ILE A 111 -11.83 26.15 -3.01
N ASP A 112 -12.35 25.67 -1.87
CA ASP A 112 -13.35 24.62 -1.78
C ASP A 112 -14.63 24.90 -2.57
N ALA A 113 -15.05 26.18 -2.64
CA ALA A 113 -16.19 26.60 -3.45
C ALA A 113 -15.88 26.71 -4.95
N HIS A 114 -14.60 26.60 -5.34
CA HIS A 114 -14.09 27.02 -6.64
C HIS A 114 -13.63 25.89 -7.55
N VAL A 115 -13.66 24.63 -7.10
CA VAL A 115 -13.28 23.47 -7.92
C VAL A 115 -14.49 22.89 -8.65
N ALA A 116 -14.37 22.65 -9.96
CA ALA A 116 -15.42 22.04 -10.77
C ALA A 116 -14.86 21.13 -11.89
N LEU A 117 -15.62 20.09 -12.23
CA LEU A 117 -15.49 19.33 -13.46
C LEU A 117 -16.45 19.92 -14.50
N VAL A 118 -15.92 20.35 -15.65
CA VAL A 118 -16.72 20.89 -16.75
C VAL A 118 -16.65 19.95 -17.93
N VAL A 119 -17.79 19.50 -18.44
CA VAL A 119 -17.88 18.58 -19.58
C VAL A 119 -18.55 19.27 -20.76
N GLY A 120 -17.83 19.37 -21.87
CA GLY A 120 -18.26 19.99 -23.12
C GLY A 120 -17.83 21.46 -23.26
N ARG A 121 -18.42 22.14 -24.25
CA ARG A 121 -18.11 23.54 -24.60
C ARG A 121 -19.36 24.44 -24.60
N GLY A 122 -19.12 25.74 -24.43
CA GLY A 122 -20.16 26.78 -24.50
C GLY A 122 -21.28 26.63 -23.48
N ASP A 123 -22.44 27.21 -23.78
CA ASP A 123 -23.63 27.23 -22.92
C ASP A 123 -24.21 25.83 -22.67
N GLY A 124 -23.84 24.86 -23.51
CA GLY A 124 -24.24 23.46 -23.38
C GLY A 124 -23.39 22.67 -22.38
N ALA A 125 -22.28 23.22 -21.85
CA ALA A 125 -21.39 22.47 -20.97
C ALA A 125 -22.05 22.12 -19.63
N ALA A 126 -21.83 20.89 -19.13
CA ALA A 126 -22.22 20.52 -17.77
C ALA A 126 -21.13 20.99 -16.81
N ARG A 127 -21.49 21.78 -15.78
CA ARG A 127 -20.56 22.18 -14.71
C ARG A 127 -20.95 21.47 -13.42
N VAL A 128 -20.06 20.59 -12.96
CA VAL A 128 -20.22 19.79 -11.74
C VAL A 128 -19.26 20.35 -10.70
N ARG A 129 -19.81 21.08 -9.72
CA ARG A 129 -19.01 21.58 -8.59
C ARG A 129 -18.56 20.42 -7.71
N ALA A 130 -17.30 20.46 -7.28
CA ALA A 130 -16.80 19.53 -6.29
C ALA A 130 -17.46 19.78 -4.93
N ARG A 131 -17.63 18.73 -4.13
CA ARG A 131 -17.99 18.79 -2.72
C ARG A 131 -16.78 18.37 -1.91
N PHE A 132 -16.31 19.25 -1.05
CA PHE A 132 -15.22 18.95 -0.13
C PHE A 132 -15.75 18.20 1.09
N ASP A 133 -14.92 17.38 1.69
CA ASP A 133 -15.24 16.75 2.97
C ASP A 133 -15.25 17.81 4.09
N GLU A 134 -16.44 18.11 4.60
CA GLU A 134 -16.67 19.11 5.65
C GLU A 134 -15.85 18.82 6.93
N ARG A 135 -15.52 17.56 7.20
CA ARG A 135 -14.69 17.17 8.36
C ARG A 135 -13.25 17.67 8.26
N GLN A 136 -12.80 18.05 7.06
CA GLN A 136 -11.46 18.60 6.81
C GLN A 136 -11.45 20.13 6.72
N MET A 137 -12.59 20.79 6.96
CA MET A 137 -12.74 22.23 6.79
C MET A 137 -12.71 22.97 8.14
N GLU A 138 -11.89 24.01 8.21
CA GLU A 138 -11.85 24.99 9.28
C GLU A 138 -12.14 26.38 8.68
N ALA A 139 -12.88 27.25 9.37
CA ALA A 139 -13.37 28.50 8.78
C ALA A 139 -12.26 29.48 8.35
N ASP A 140 -11.10 29.41 9.01
CA ASP A 140 -9.96 30.31 8.83
C ASP A 140 -8.69 29.59 8.37
N ARG A 141 -8.80 28.32 7.95
CA ARG A 141 -7.64 27.51 7.57
C ARG A 141 -7.96 26.51 6.46
N ILE A 142 -6.99 26.34 5.57
CA ILE A 142 -7.01 25.31 4.53
C ILE A 142 -5.85 24.33 4.71
N SER A 143 -6.10 23.06 4.41
CA SER A 143 -5.12 21.97 4.44
C SER A 143 -4.39 21.85 3.09
N ALA A 144 -3.20 21.25 3.10
CA ALA A 144 -2.52 20.90 1.85
C ALA A 144 -3.16 19.70 1.14
N VAL A 145 -4.05 18.96 1.82
CA VAL A 145 -4.72 17.77 1.29
C VAL A 145 -6.20 17.82 1.61
N HIS A 146 -7.05 17.58 0.61
CA HIS A 146 -8.50 17.56 0.73
C HIS A 146 -9.12 16.39 -0.03
N TYR A 147 -10.22 15.85 0.48
CA TYR A 147 -11.06 14.86 -0.19
C TYR A 147 -12.25 15.53 -0.86
N LEU A 148 -12.54 15.11 -2.09
CA LEU A 148 -13.52 15.74 -2.96
C LEU A 148 -14.41 14.68 -3.60
N ARG A 149 -15.68 15.04 -3.75
CA ARG A 149 -16.67 14.29 -4.53
C ARG A 149 -17.20 15.15 -5.67
N PHE A 150 -17.39 14.55 -6.85
CA PHE A 150 -18.03 15.18 -7.99
C PHE A 150 -19.35 14.44 -8.29
N PRO A 151 -20.49 14.90 -7.73
CA PRO A 151 -21.77 14.27 -7.98
C PRO A 151 -22.24 14.55 -9.40
N LEU A 152 -22.40 13.49 -10.18
CA LEU A 152 -22.85 13.54 -11.57
C LEU A 152 -24.33 13.19 -11.61
N ASP A 153 -25.17 14.16 -11.99
CA ASP A 153 -26.53 13.82 -12.42
C ASP A 153 -26.49 12.99 -13.73
N ASP A 154 -27.63 12.41 -14.12
CA ASP A 154 -27.71 11.54 -15.30
C ASP A 154 -27.21 12.23 -16.58
N GLY A 155 -27.47 13.53 -16.72
CA GLY A 155 -27.05 14.32 -17.88
C GLY A 155 -25.54 14.54 -17.91
N ALA A 156 -24.96 14.98 -16.79
CA ALA A 156 -23.52 15.18 -16.62
C ALA A 156 -22.76 13.85 -16.79
N ARG A 157 -23.29 12.77 -16.22
CA ARG A 157 -22.74 11.42 -16.38
C ARG A 157 -22.75 10.99 -17.84
N ALA A 158 -23.89 11.10 -18.52
CA ALA A 158 -24.00 10.72 -19.93
C ALA A 158 -23.03 11.52 -20.82
N ARG A 159 -22.92 12.84 -20.59
CA ARG A 159 -21.94 13.69 -21.28
C ARG A 159 -20.51 13.27 -20.99
N PHE A 160 -20.16 12.98 -19.73
CA PHE A 160 -18.81 12.56 -19.38
C PHE A 160 -18.44 11.23 -20.04
N LEU A 161 -19.37 10.27 -20.06
CA LEU A 161 -19.17 8.98 -20.73
C LEU A 161 -19.00 9.13 -22.25
N ALA A 162 -19.66 10.13 -22.86
CA ALA A 162 -19.57 10.43 -24.29
C ALA A 162 -18.46 11.43 -24.68
N SER A 163 -17.76 12.01 -23.70
CA SER A 163 -16.75 13.05 -23.96
C SER A 163 -15.65 12.59 -24.92
N ASP A 164 -15.05 13.51 -25.65
CA ASP A 164 -13.93 13.26 -26.53
C ASP A 164 -13.14 14.57 -26.72
N ASP A 165 -12.32 14.67 -27.76
CA ASP A 165 -11.55 15.90 -28.00
C ASP A 165 -12.43 17.05 -28.54
N ALA A 166 -13.59 16.75 -29.13
CA ALA A 166 -14.56 17.74 -29.57
C ALA A 166 -15.39 18.27 -28.38
N GLU A 167 -15.83 17.37 -27.51
CA GLU A 167 -16.56 17.66 -26.26
C GLU A 167 -15.70 17.28 -25.02
N PRO A 168 -14.65 18.06 -24.70
CA PRO A 168 -13.69 17.70 -23.69
C PRO A 168 -14.22 17.86 -22.27
N ALA A 169 -13.66 17.07 -21.35
CA ALA A 169 -13.81 17.27 -19.92
C ALA A 169 -12.60 18.06 -19.39
N ARG A 170 -12.83 19.06 -18.55
CA ARG A 170 -11.82 19.92 -17.93
C ARG A 170 -12.02 20.00 -16.42
N LEU A 171 -10.92 20.01 -15.66
CA LEU A 171 -10.94 20.52 -14.30
C LEU A 171 -10.75 22.03 -14.35
N VAL A 172 -11.60 22.75 -13.60
CA VAL A 172 -11.58 24.21 -13.52
C VAL A 172 -11.51 24.60 -12.06
N ILE A 173 -10.57 25.47 -11.73
CA ILE A 173 -10.50 26.19 -10.46
C ILE A 173 -10.70 27.66 -10.78
N ASP A 174 -11.80 28.25 -10.31
CA ASP A 174 -12.17 29.65 -10.57
C ASP A 174 -11.99 30.55 -9.34
N HIS A 175 -11.00 30.23 -8.49
CA HIS A 175 -10.70 30.97 -7.28
C HIS A 175 -10.05 32.33 -7.62
N PRO A 176 -10.42 33.45 -6.97
CA PRO A 176 -9.88 34.79 -7.29
C PRO A 176 -8.36 34.89 -7.26
N ALA A 177 -7.71 34.11 -6.39
CA ALA A 177 -6.25 34.04 -6.30
C ALA A 177 -5.63 32.89 -7.10
N TYR A 178 -6.43 31.96 -7.67
CA TYR A 178 -5.90 30.77 -8.32
C TYR A 178 -6.87 30.28 -9.41
N ALA A 179 -6.85 30.98 -10.54
CA ALA A 179 -7.73 30.72 -11.67
C ALA A 179 -7.01 29.92 -12.76
N PHE A 180 -7.26 28.61 -12.81
CA PHE A 180 -6.64 27.71 -13.78
C PHE A 180 -7.65 26.68 -14.28
N GLU A 181 -7.48 26.23 -15.51
CA GLU A 181 -8.18 25.06 -16.03
C GLU A 181 -7.20 24.09 -16.71
N THR A 182 -7.58 22.82 -16.74
CA THR A 182 -6.79 21.79 -17.42
C THR A 182 -7.72 20.77 -18.04
N GLU A 183 -7.49 20.48 -19.32
CA GLU A 183 -8.20 19.43 -20.03
C GLU A 183 -7.74 18.05 -19.57
N LEU A 184 -8.71 17.17 -19.30
CA LEU A 184 -8.45 15.79 -18.95
C LEU A 184 -7.94 15.05 -20.19
N ALA A 185 -6.71 14.56 -20.15
CA ALA A 185 -6.15 13.74 -21.22
C ALA A 185 -7.01 12.49 -21.49
N GLY A 186 -6.95 11.95 -22.72
CA GLY A 186 -7.77 10.79 -23.12
C GLY A 186 -7.62 9.57 -22.21
N GLY A 187 -6.40 9.26 -21.76
CA GLY A 187 -6.13 8.18 -20.79
C GLY A 187 -6.82 8.39 -19.45
N VAL A 188 -6.81 9.64 -18.95
CA VAL A 188 -7.52 10.01 -17.72
C VAL A 188 -9.03 9.85 -17.90
N ARG A 189 -9.61 10.41 -18.97
CA ARG A 189 -11.05 10.28 -19.23
C ARG A 189 -11.48 8.83 -19.27
N GLU A 190 -10.76 7.98 -20.00
CA GLU A 190 -11.07 6.56 -20.09
C GLU A 190 -10.94 5.84 -18.75
N SER A 191 -9.91 6.14 -17.95
CA SER A 191 -9.78 5.58 -16.61
C SER A 191 -11.00 5.90 -15.73
N LEU A 192 -11.46 7.15 -15.74
CA LEU A 192 -12.61 7.58 -14.94
C LEU A 192 -13.94 7.00 -15.44
N ARG A 193 -14.09 6.79 -16.75
CA ARG A 193 -15.29 6.10 -17.29
C ARG A 193 -15.42 4.69 -16.77
N ARG A 194 -14.31 3.97 -16.61
CA ARG A 194 -14.32 2.62 -16.04
C ARG A 194 -14.88 2.63 -14.62
N ASP A 195 -14.54 3.64 -13.81
CA ASP A 195 -15.10 3.76 -12.46
C ASP A 195 -16.62 3.94 -12.46
N LEU A 196 -17.12 4.83 -13.33
CA LEU A 196 -18.56 5.11 -13.48
C LEU A 196 -19.35 3.92 -14.05
N ARG A 197 -18.66 3.01 -14.75
CA ARG A 197 -19.22 1.72 -15.22
C ARG A 197 -19.01 0.58 -14.24
N GLY A 198 -18.12 0.72 -13.25
CA GLY A 198 -17.71 -0.35 -12.34
C GLY A 198 -16.79 -1.39 -12.97
N GLU A 199 -15.99 -0.98 -13.96
CA GLU A 199 -15.12 -1.83 -14.80
C GLU A 199 -13.63 -1.64 -14.49
N THR A 200 -13.28 -1.10 -13.31
CA THR A 200 -11.90 -0.85 -12.91
C THR A 200 -11.12 -2.17 -12.80
N PRO A 201 -10.05 -2.37 -13.59
CA PRO A 201 -9.28 -3.62 -13.55
C PRO A 201 -8.55 -3.79 -12.23
N SER A 202 -8.57 -5.01 -11.68
CA SER A 202 -7.84 -5.31 -10.45
C SER A 202 -6.33 -5.37 -10.72
N LEU A 203 -5.53 -4.64 -9.94
CA LEU A 203 -4.06 -4.67 -10.03
C LEU A 203 -3.44 -5.65 -9.03
N LEU A 204 -4.26 -6.23 -8.16
CA LEU A 204 -3.88 -7.28 -7.22
C LEU A 204 -4.91 -8.40 -7.28
N ASP A 205 -4.43 -9.63 -7.42
CA ASP A 205 -5.26 -10.81 -7.18
C ASP A 205 -4.84 -11.42 -5.85
N PRO A 206 -5.61 -11.22 -4.77
CA PRO A 206 -5.29 -11.82 -3.48
C PRO A 206 -5.15 -13.34 -3.57
N SER A 207 -5.96 -14.02 -4.40
CA SER A 207 -5.94 -15.49 -4.51
C SER A 207 -4.65 -16.03 -5.12
N SER A 208 -3.97 -15.22 -5.95
CA SER A 208 -2.68 -15.56 -6.57
C SER A 208 -1.50 -15.56 -5.61
N VAL A 209 -1.66 -14.99 -4.40
CA VAL A 209 -0.60 -14.91 -3.39
C VAL A 209 -0.89 -15.94 -2.31
N PRO A 210 -0.18 -17.08 -2.24
CA PRO A 210 -0.48 -18.14 -1.28
C PRO A 210 -0.50 -17.63 0.16
N ALA A 211 -1.38 -18.16 1.00
CA ALA A 211 -1.29 -17.98 2.45
C ALA A 211 -0.07 -18.76 2.99
N GLY A 212 0.64 -18.21 3.97
CA GLY A 212 1.86 -18.80 4.54
C GLY A 212 3.14 -18.02 4.23
N ALA A 213 4.21 -18.31 4.98
CA ALA A 213 5.53 -17.74 4.77
C ALA A 213 6.08 -18.15 3.39
N PRO A 214 6.86 -17.30 2.70
CA PRO A 214 7.55 -17.74 1.50
C PRO A 214 8.49 -18.89 1.87
N THR A 215 8.37 -20.03 1.19
CA THR A 215 9.53 -20.89 0.97
C THR A 215 10.42 -20.16 -0.04
N ALA A 216 11.18 -19.16 0.44
CA ALA A 216 12.25 -18.57 -0.35
C ALA A 216 13.11 -19.71 -0.93
N PRO A 217 13.74 -19.56 -2.11
CA PRO A 217 14.74 -20.53 -2.53
C PRO A 217 15.81 -20.58 -1.44
N VAL A 218 15.85 -21.72 -0.78
CA VAL A 218 16.68 -21.97 0.38
C VAL A 218 17.93 -22.66 -0.16
N ARG A 219 19.10 -22.04 -0.05
CA ARG A 219 20.35 -22.72 -0.39
C ARG A 219 20.71 -23.64 0.78
N VAL A 220 20.66 -24.95 0.55
CA VAL A 220 21.12 -25.93 1.53
C VAL A 220 22.65 -25.89 1.55
N LEU A 221 23.21 -25.58 2.73
CA LEU A 221 24.65 -25.52 2.94
C LEU A 221 25.19 -26.86 3.45
N GLU A 222 24.44 -27.51 4.33
CA GLU A 222 24.78 -28.79 4.94
C GLU A 222 23.48 -29.56 5.24
N GLU A 223 23.51 -30.88 5.17
CA GLU A 223 22.37 -31.74 5.48
C GLU A 223 22.84 -33.07 6.06
N ASP A 224 22.16 -33.53 7.11
CA ASP A 224 22.28 -34.88 7.67
C ASP A 224 20.91 -35.54 7.82
N ALA A 225 20.86 -36.69 8.50
CA ALA A 225 19.64 -37.48 8.65
C ALA A 225 18.54 -36.76 9.47
N LEU A 226 18.90 -35.83 10.36
CA LEU A 226 17.98 -35.22 11.31
C LEU A 226 17.73 -33.75 10.99
N VAL A 227 18.74 -33.02 10.52
CA VAL A 227 18.68 -31.57 10.33
C VAL A 227 19.31 -31.13 9.01
N ARG A 228 18.94 -29.94 8.54
CA ARG A 228 19.62 -29.25 7.45
C ARG A 228 19.91 -27.80 7.83
N VAL A 229 21.04 -27.31 7.34
CA VAL A 229 21.51 -25.93 7.50
C VAL A 229 21.28 -25.21 6.20
N VAL A 230 20.64 -24.06 6.29
CA VAL A 230 20.20 -23.34 5.12
C VAL A 230 20.47 -21.85 5.19
N GLU A 231 20.75 -21.27 4.03
CA GLU A 231 20.91 -19.84 3.81
C GLU A 231 19.66 -19.32 3.09
N PRO A 232 18.80 -18.52 3.76
CA PRO A 232 17.66 -17.89 3.10
C PRO A 232 18.16 -16.86 2.08
N ALA A 233 17.54 -16.80 0.90
CA ALA A 233 17.90 -15.86 -0.17
C ALA A 233 17.66 -14.35 0.13
N LEU A 234 17.49 -13.98 1.40
CA LEU A 234 17.32 -12.58 1.81
C LEU A 234 18.66 -11.85 1.64
N ARG A 235 18.74 -10.99 0.62
CA ARG A 235 19.87 -10.08 0.43
C ARG A 235 19.87 -9.03 1.54
N ARG A 236 20.65 -9.26 2.60
CA ARG A 236 20.99 -8.28 3.64
C ARG A 236 22.51 -8.15 3.76
N ARG A 237 22.98 -7.09 4.42
CA ARG A 237 24.40 -6.91 4.81
C ARG A 237 24.87 -7.91 5.88
N VAL A 238 24.00 -8.82 6.32
CA VAL A 238 24.20 -9.78 7.42
C VAL A 238 23.85 -11.17 6.88
N VAL A 239 24.68 -12.17 7.20
CA VAL A 239 24.42 -13.57 6.81
C VAL A 239 23.48 -14.19 7.85
N HIS A 240 22.32 -14.67 7.39
CA HIS A 240 21.37 -15.40 8.22
C HIS A 240 21.46 -16.89 7.88
N LEU A 241 21.73 -17.74 8.87
CA LEU A 241 21.74 -19.19 8.71
C LEU A 241 20.62 -19.81 9.53
N ARG A 242 19.77 -20.64 8.93
CA ARG A 242 18.72 -21.38 9.63
C ARG A 242 19.10 -22.84 9.74
N VAL A 243 19.01 -23.41 10.94
CA VAL A 243 19.10 -24.86 11.15
C VAL A 243 17.67 -25.36 11.33
N GLU A 244 17.24 -26.32 10.51
CA GLU A 244 15.88 -26.83 10.51
C GLU A 244 15.79 -28.35 10.47
N PRO A 245 14.76 -28.97 11.08
CA PRO A 245 14.59 -30.42 11.05
C PRO A 245 14.26 -30.89 9.62
N ARG A 246 14.67 -32.12 9.32
CA ARG A 246 14.33 -32.79 8.05
C ARG A 246 12.89 -33.28 8.02
N ALA A 247 12.38 -33.71 9.17
CA ALA A 247 10.97 -34.06 9.34
C ALA A 247 10.13 -32.79 9.56
N ALA A 248 8.87 -32.82 9.11
CA ALA A 248 7.91 -31.78 9.46
C ALA A 248 7.58 -31.89 10.95
N VAL A 249 7.85 -30.84 11.72
CA VAL A 249 7.55 -30.77 13.15
C VAL A 249 6.69 -29.54 13.41
N ALA A 250 5.62 -29.70 14.21
CA ALA A 250 4.69 -28.61 14.51
C ALA A 250 5.26 -27.63 15.57
N SER A 251 6.04 -28.12 16.54
CA SER A 251 6.72 -27.32 17.56
C SER A 251 8.00 -28.01 18.07
N LEU A 252 8.87 -27.33 18.82
CA LEU A 252 10.04 -28.00 19.41
C LEU A 252 9.61 -28.98 20.52
N ALA A 253 8.51 -28.68 21.23
CA ALA A 253 7.95 -29.56 22.25
C ALA A 253 7.47 -30.90 21.66
N ASP A 254 7.02 -30.89 20.40
CA ASP A 254 6.60 -32.07 19.64
C ASP A 254 7.76 -32.76 18.90
N CYS A 255 8.99 -32.26 19.07
CA CYS A 255 10.17 -32.76 18.39
C CYS A 255 10.73 -33.98 19.10
N GLU A 256 11.10 -35.04 18.35
CA GLU A 256 11.83 -36.16 18.94
C GLU A 256 13.12 -35.65 19.62
N PRO A 257 13.47 -36.14 20.82
CA PRO A 257 14.63 -35.64 21.57
C PRO A 257 15.94 -35.65 20.78
N ALA A 258 16.13 -36.63 19.89
CA ALA A 258 17.29 -36.72 19.02
C ALA A 258 17.35 -35.57 18.00
N VAL A 259 16.22 -35.20 17.40
CA VAL A 259 16.13 -34.09 16.44
C VAL A 259 16.36 -32.76 17.15
N ALA A 260 15.75 -32.57 18.32
CA ALA A 260 15.96 -31.37 19.15
C ALA A 260 17.43 -31.20 19.55
N ALA A 261 18.10 -32.27 20.02
CA ALA A 261 19.52 -32.26 20.34
C ALA A 261 20.39 -31.88 19.12
N ALA A 262 20.12 -32.50 17.97
CA ALA A 262 20.85 -32.24 16.72
C ALA A 262 20.74 -30.77 16.27
N LEU A 263 19.57 -30.14 16.42
CA LEU A 263 19.36 -28.73 16.09
C LEU A 263 20.29 -27.82 16.91
N PHE A 264 20.33 -28.01 18.23
CA PHE A 264 21.17 -27.21 19.12
C PHE A 264 22.67 -27.49 18.97
N GLU A 265 23.04 -28.75 18.75
CA GLU A 265 24.44 -29.11 18.50
C GLU A 265 24.95 -28.48 17.21
N LYS A 266 24.18 -28.57 16.13
CA LYS A 266 24.55 -27.96 14.84
C LYS A 266 24.66 -26.43 14.95
N ALA A 267 23.67 -25.77 15.56
CA ALA A 267 23.69 -24.32 15.75
C ALA A 267 24.90 -23.85 16.58
N ARG A 268 25.22 -24.54 17.68
CA ARG A 268 26.40 -24.24 18.51
C ARG A 268 27.71 -24.49 17.76
N GLY A 269 27.79 -25.58 16.99
CA GLY A 269 28.96 -25.91 16.18
C GLY A 269 29.27 -24.83 15.13
N ILE A 270 28.24 -24.35 14.43
CA ILE A 270 28.36 -23.26 13.45
C ILE A 270 28.85 -21.97 14.13
N ALA A 271 28.24 -21.59 15.26
CA ALA A 271 28.65 -20.41 16.01
C ALA A 271 30.10 -20.50 16.50
N GLY A 272 30.53 -21.67 17.01
CA GLY A 272 31.91 -21.91 17.43
C GLY A 272 32.92 -21.81 16.28
N SER A 273 32.59 -22.37 15.11
CA SER A 273 33.41 -22.27 13.89
C SER A 273 33.57 -20.82 13.40
N LEU A 274 32.56 -19.98 13.61
CA LEU A 274 32.59 -18.58 13.21
C LEU A 274 33.37 -17.73 14.22
N ALA A 275 33.18 -17.98 15.51
CA ALA A 275 33.99 -17.37 16.56
C ALA A 275 35.50 -17.68 16.39
N ALA A 276 35.85 -18.93 16.03
CA ALA A 276 37.24 -19.32 15.75
C ALA A 276 37.86 -18.57 14.55
N ARG A 277 37.03 -18.03 13.66
CA ARG A 277 37.43 -17.19 12.51
C ARG A 277 37.35 -15.69 12.79
N GLY A 278 37.13 -15.29 14.04
CA GLY A 278 37.00 -13.88 14.43
C GLY A 278 35.66 -13.24 14.04
N VAL A 279 34.65 -14.03 13.65
CA VAL A 279 33.32 -13.54 13.30
C VAL A 279 32.43 -13.60 14.54
N ALA A 280 31.85 -12.47 14.93
CA ALA A 280 30.89 -12.41 16.02
C ALA A 280 29.60 -13.15 15.64
N ALA A 281 29.28 -14.20 16.39
CA ALA A 281 28.12 -15.05 16.16
C ALA A 281 27.25 -15.06 17.41
N ARG A 282 25.94 -14.80 17.24
CA ARG A 282 24.98 -14.96 18.32
C ARG A 282 23.95 -16.00 17.90
N VAL A 283 23.87 -17.09 18.66
CA VAL A 283 22.73 -18.00 18.59
C VAL A 283 21.61 -17.36 19.39
N VAL A 284 20.47 -17.14 18.75
CA VAL A 284 19.26 -16.65 19.41
C VAL A 284 18.28 -17.86 19.41
N GLY A 285 17.29 -17.91 20.34
CA GLY A 285 16.03 -18.69 20.23
C GLY A 285 14.70 -17.89 19.90
N VAL A 286 14.13 -17.95 18.68
CA VAL A 286 12.99 -17.25 18.04
C VAL A 286 12.23 -18.33 17.38
N PHE A 287 10.99 -18.47 17.84
CA PHE A 287 10.22 -19.63 17.59
C PHE A 287 8.93 -19.24 16.85
N GLN A 288 8.69 -19.73 15.62
CA GLN A 288 7.52 -19.35 14.81
C GLN A 288 6.63 -20.56 14.52
N ALA A 289 5.33 -20.44 14.84
CA ALA A 289 4.32 -21.36 14.36
C ALA A 289 4.17 -21.24 12.84
N ALA A 290 3.74 -22.32 12.18
CA ALA A 290 3.59 -22.41 10.72
C ALA A 290 2.66 -21.34 10.11
N ASP A 291 1.91 -20.62 10.94
CA ASP A 291 0.98 -19.54 10.59
C ASP A 291 1.55 -18.12 10.73
N GLY A 292 2.82 -17.96 11.14
CA GLY A 292 3.50 -16.67 11.17
C GLY A 292 3.09 -15.72 12.32
N ARG A 293 2.39 -16.21 13.35
CA ARG A 293 2.09 -15.42 14.56
C ARG A 293 3.22 -15.53 15.60
N ALA A 294 3.40 -14.48 16.41
CA ALA A 294 4.22 -14.55 17.61
C ALA A 294 3.49 -15.37 18.68
N ALA A 295 4.13 -16.41 19.22
CA ALA A 295 3.58 -17.19 20.32
C ALA A 295 3.56 -16.34 21.62
N PRO A 296 2.52 -16.46 22.48
CA PRO A 296 2.49 -15.79 23.78
C PRO A 296 3.64 -16.28 24.66
N ALA A 297 4.09 -15.43 25.59
CA ALA A 297 5.28 -15.62 26.43
C ALA A 297 5.27 -16.89 27.30
N ASP A 298 4.13 -17.59 27.36
CA ASP A 298 3.87 -18.72 28.26
C ASP A 298 3.68 -20.03 27.48
N ALA A 299 3.84 -20.03 26.15
CA ALA A 299 3.76 -21.21 25.30
C ALA A 299 5.17 -21.70 24.94
N GLY A 300 5.47 -22.96 25.27
CA GLY A 300 6.74 -23.62 25.01
C GLY A 300 7.14 -23.66 23.52
N ALA A 301 7.88 -22.63 23.09
CA ALA A 301 8.97 -22.57 22.12
C ALA A 301 8.98 -23.58 20.92
N ALA A 302 8.76 -23.10 19.68
CA ALA A 302 9.09 -23.68 18.31
C ALA A 302 10.33 -23.16 17.43
N LEU A 303 11.54 -23.76 17.48
CA LEU A 303 12.81 -23.58 16.69
C LEU A 303 13.42 -22.22 16.19
N GLU A 304 14.73 -21.94 16.44
CA GLU A 304 15.47 -20.74 15.94
C GLU A 304 16.72 -20.91 15.01
N VAL A 305 16.82 -19.93 14.10
CA VAL A 305 17.90 -19.35 13.27
C VAL A 305 19.17 -18.83 14.01
N VAL A 306 20.36 -19.09 13.47
CA VAL A 306 21.60 -18.37 13.85
C VAL A 306 21.74 -17.10 13.00
N SER A 307 21.81 -15.91 13.61
CA SER A 307 22.24 -14.68 12.92
C SER A 307 23.73 -14.42 13.14
N LEU A 308 24.44 -14.08 12.05
CA LEU A 308 25.88 -13.82 12.05
C LEU A 308 26.16 -12.41 11.53
N GLU A 309 26.59 -11.53 12.42
CA GLU A 309 27.08 -10.20 12.06
C GLU A 309 28.59 -10.28 11.81
N ALA A 310 28.97 -10.28 10.52
CA ALA A 310 30.36 -10.11 10.12
C ALA A 310 30.54 -8.68 9.57
N SER A 311 31.29 -7.85 10.29
CA SER A 311 31.87 -6.62 9.72
C SER A 311 33.20 -6.98 9.08
N THR A 312 33.37 -6.66 7.79
CA THR A 312 34.69 -6.58 7.17
C THR A 312 35.15 -5.13 7.21
N ASP A 313 35.57 -4.66 8.38
CA ASP A 313 36.50 -3.55 8.47
C ASP A 313 37.92 -4.14 8.55
N ALA A 314 38.49 -4.32 7.36
CA ALA A 314 39.90 -4.11 7.05
C ALA A 314 39.97 -3.54 5.61
#